data_AF-A0A954B676-F1
#
_entry.id   AF-A0A954B676-F1
#
_cell.length_a   1.000
_cell.length_b   1.000
_cell.length_c   1.000
_cell.angle_alpha   90.00
_cell.angle_beta   90.00
_cell.angle_gamma   90.00
#
_symmetry.space_group_name_H-M   'P 1'
#
loop_
_entity.id
_entity.type
_entity.pdbx_description
1 polymer ?
#
loop_
_entity_poly.entity_id
_entity_poly.type
_entity_poly.pdbx_seq_one_letter_code
_entity_poly.pdbx_strand_id
1 'polypeptide(L)'
;MLDKAFDPAAAEPRLYEDWERAGAFQPKDDPDADPFTIVIPPPNVTGSLHMGHALNNTLQDVLCRFERMRGKSVLWQPGMDHAGIATQMVV
;
A
#
# COMPACT_ATOMS: atom_id res chain seq x y z
N MET A 1 31.03 0.16 6.43
CA MET A 1 31.12 1.64 6.30
C MET A 1 29.85 2.06 5.57
N LEU A 2 29.14 3.10 6.03
CA LEU A 2 27.96 3.61 5.31
C LEU A 2 28.42 4.51 4.16
N ASP A 3 27.72 4.44 3.04
CA ASP A 3 27.99 5.33 1.90
C ASP A 3 27.70 6.79 2.26
N LYS A 4 28.40 7.70 1.58
CA LYS A 4 28.21 9.15 1.79
C LYS A 4 26.84 9.65 1.30
N ALA A 5 26.23 8.97 0.34
CA ALA A 5 24.95 9.32 -0.24
C ALA A 5 24.00 8.12 -0.18
N PHE A 6 22.72 8.38 0.06
CA PHE A 6 21.68 7.38 -0.02
C PHE A 6 21.30 7.16 -1.49
N ASP A 7 21.23 5.88 -1.90
CA ASP A 7 20.75 5.47 -3.21
C ASP A 7 19.36 4.80 -3.08
N PRO A 8 18.27 5.52 -3.41
CA PRO A 8 16.92 4.95 -3.38
C PRO A 8 16.74 3.79 -4.35
N ALA A 9 17.39 3.83 -5.52
CA ALA A 9 17.22 2.81 -6.56
C ALA A 9 17.76 1.45 -6.12
N ALA A 10 18.82 1.44 -5.30
CA ALA A 10 19.33 0.22 -4.67
C ALA A 10 18.55 -0.17 -3.40
N ALA A 11 18.06 0.81 -2.63
CA ALA A 11 17.42 0.55 -1.34
C ALA A 11 15.96 0.09 -1.46
N GLU A 12 15.15 0.74 -2.28
CA GLU A 12 13.69 0.52 -2.35
C GLU A 12 13.32 -0.91 -2.75
N PRO A 13 13.89 -1.52 -3.82
CA PRO A 13 13.55 -2.89 -4.19
C PRO A 13 13.91 -3.89 -3.08
N ARG A 14 15.09 -3.74 -2.49
CA ARG A 14 15.56 -4.61 -1.40
C ARG A 14 14.65 -4.51 -0.17
N LEU A 15 14.27 -3.30 0.23
CA LEU A 15 13.38 -3.09 1.38
C LEU A 15 11.98 -3.65 1.14
N TYR A 16 11.46 -3.51 -0.09
CA TYR A 16 10.17 -4.06 -0.46
C TYR A 16 10.17 -5.59 -0.40
N GLU A 17 11.19 -6.24 -0.97
CA GLU A 17 11.38 -7.69 -0.89
C GLU A 17 11.47 -8.18 0.57
N ASP A 18 12.20 -7.44 1.42
CA ASP A 18 12.30 -7.76 2.84
C ASP A 18 10.93 -7.68 3.54
N TRP A 19 10.09 -6.69 3.21
CA TRP A 19 8.73 -6.58 3.73
C TRP A 19 7.81 -7.71 3.26
N GLU A 20 7.87 -8.08 1.97
CA GLU A 20 7.09 -9.21 1.45
C GLU A 20 7.49 -10.52 2.12
N ARG A 21 8.81 -10.78 2.23
CA ARG A 21 9.34 -11.99 2.85
C ARG A 21 8.99 -12.11 4.32
N ALA A 22 8.99 -10.99 5.04
CA ALA A 22 8.59 -10.95 6.44
C ALA A 22 7.08 -11.05 6.65
N GLY A 23 6.27 -11.09 5.58
CA GLY A 23 4.81 -11.00 5.68
C GLY A 23 4.36 -9.68 6.28
N ALA A 24 5.18 -8.62 6.18
CA ALA A 24 5.01 -7.37 6.92
C ALA A 24 3.71 -6.64 6.55
N PHE A 25 3.09 -6.98 5.41
CA PHE A 25 1.81 -6.44 4.95
C PHE A 25 0.59 -7.18 5.50
N GLN A 26 0.74 -8.40 6.00
CA GLN A 26 -0.38 -9.22 6.45
C GLN A 26 -1.00 -8.64 7.73
N PRO A 27 -2.35 -8.65 7.86
CA PRO A 27 -3.00 -8.38 9.13
C PRO A 27 -2.53 -9.38 10.19
N LYS A 28 -2.47 -8.95 11.45
CA LYS A 28 -2.23 -9.86 12.55
C LYS A 28 -3.55 -10.53 12.95
N ASP A 29 -3.56 -11.85 12.99
CA ASP A 29 -4.68 -12.60 13.54
C ASP A 29 -4.53 -12.67 15.07
N ASP A 30 -4.72 -11.51 15.70
CA ASP A 30 -4.65 -11.32 17.14
C ASP A 30 -6.05 -10.92 17.64
N PRO A 31 -6.76 -11.81 18.36
CA PRO A 31 -8.13 -11.55 18.82
C PRO A 31 -8.20 -10.45 19.89
N ASP A 32 -7.08 -10.10 20.52
CA ASP A 32 -7.01 -9.07 21.56
C ASP A 32 -6.61 -7.70 20.98
N ALA A 33 -6.25 -7.62 19.69
CA ALA A 33 -5.85 -6.37 19.04
C ALA A 33 -7.06 -5.63 18.44
N ASP A 34 -7.17 -4.33 18.72
CA ASP A 34 -8.18 -3.48 18.08
C ASP A 34 -8.00 -3.46 16.54
N PRO A 35 -9.07 -3.65 15.75
CA PRO A 35 -8.98 -3.61 14.30
C PRO A 35 -8.83 -2.17 13.77
N PHE A 36 -8.10 -2.02 12.68
CA PHE A 36 -8.06 -0.80 11.88
C PHE A 36 -8.06 -1.13 10.39
N THR A 37 -9.09 -0.68 9.68
CA THR A 37 -9.31 -1.10 8.28
C THR A 37 -9.47 0.10 7.35
N ILE A 38 -8.78 0.07 6.22
CA ILE A 38 -8.96 1.01 5.12
C ILE A 38 -9.17 0.20 3.83
N VAL A 39 -10.18 0.56 3.04
CA VAL A 39 -10.35 0.05 1.67
C VAL A 39 -9.72 1.06 0.73
N ILE A 40 -8.79 0.61 -0.14
CA ILE A 40 -8.26 1.46 -1.20
C ILE A 40 -9.42 1.79 -2.15
N PRO A 41 -9.71 3.08 -2.44
CA PRO A 41 -10.61 3.44 -3.53
C PRO A 41 -10.06 2.79 -4.81
N PRO A 42 -10.73 1.76 -5.35
CA PRO A 42 -10.12 0.89 -6.34
C PRO A 42 -9.82 1.71 -7.60
N PRO A 43 -8.56 1.75 -8.09
CA PRO A 43 -8.25 2.45 -9.31
C PRO A 43 -8.96 1.80 -10.50
N ASN A 44 -9.45 2.63 -11.42
CA ASN A 44 -10.03 2.19 -12.68
C ASN A 44 -8.98 1.46 -13.53
N VAL A 45 -9.34 0.35 -14.17
CA VAL A 45 -8.44 -0.39 -15.11
C VAL A 45 -8.34 0.31 -16.48
N THR A 46 -8.23 1.64 -16.50
CA THR A 46 -8.32 2.48 -17.71
C THR A 46 -6.99 3.09 -18.13
N GLY A 47 -5.86 2.66 -17.54
CA GLY A 47 -4.54 3.16 -17.90
C GLY A 47 -3.54 3.18 -16.75
N SER A 48 -2.65 4.17 -16.77
CA SER A 48 -1.56 4.33 -15.79
C SER A 48 -1.96 5.16 -14.57
N LEU A 49 -1.31 4.89 -13.44
CA LEU A 49 -1.45 5.70 -12.23
C LEU A 49 -0.79 7.08 -12.42
N HIS A 50 -1.49 8.14 -12.03
CA HIS A 50 -0.95 9.50 -11.90
C HIS A 50 -0.70 9.95 -10.45
N MET A 51 -0.09 11.13 -10.26
CA MET A 51 0.25 11.72 -8.95
C MET A 51 -0.90 11.78 -7.94
N GLY A 52 -2.15 11.94 -8.39
CA GLY A 52 -3.32 11.83 -7.51
C GLY A 52 -3.44 10.47 -6.78
N HIS A 53 -3.12 9.35 -7.44
CA HIS A 53 -3.08 8.04 -6.80
C HIS A 53 -1.92 7.93 -5.82
N ALA A 54 -0.76 8.47 -6.18
CA ALA A 54 0.41 8.49 -5.29
C ALA A 54 0.07 9.22 -3.99
N LEU A 55 -0.53 10.42 -4.07
CA LEU A 55 -0.98 11.17 -2.90
C LEU A 55 -1.98 10.38 -2.06
N ASN A 56 -3.04 9.86 -2.68
CA ASN A 56 -4.10 9.13 -1.98
C ASN A 56 -3.57 7.88 -1.26
N ASN A 57 -2.78 7.06 -1.95
CA ASN A 57 -2.24 5.82 -1.39
C ASN A 57 -1.16 6.08 -0.34
N THR A 58 -0.36 7.15 -0.49
CA THR A 58 0.67 7.52 0.50
C THR A 58 0.02 7.89 1.83
N LEU A 59 -1.06 8.69 1.81
CA LEU A 59 -1.77 9.06 3.03
C LEU A 59 -2.35 7.83 3.74
N GLN A 60 -2.93 6.90 2.99
CA GLN A 60 -3.46 5.65 3.55
C GLN A 60 -2.34 4.75 4.11
N ASP A 61 -1.25 4.57 3.37
CA ASP A 61 -0.11 3.75 3.79
C ASP A 61 0.51 4.28 5.10
N VAL A 62 0.65 5.61 5.22
CA VAL A 62 1.14 6.25 6.45
C VAL A 62 0.23 5.92 7.64
N LEU A 63 -1.10 6.02 7.49
CA LEU A 63 -2.04 5.68 8.55
C LEU A 63 -2.00 4.19 8.90
N CYS A 64 -1.97 3.31 7.90
CA CYS A 64 -1.90 1.87 8.10
C CYS A 64 -0.62 1.47 8.83
N ARG A 65 0.54 2.01 8.44
CA ARG A 65 1.82 1.76 9.13
C ARG A 65 1.80 2.30 10.56
N PHE A 66 1.29 3.51 10.74
CA PHE A 66 1.19 4.15 12.06
C PHE A 66 0.34 3.32 13.03
N GLU A 67 -0.85 2.91 12.63
CA GLU A 67 -1.74 2.12 13.48
C GLU A 67 -1.21 0.69 13.71
N ARG A 68 -0.50 0.11 12.73
CA ARG A 68 0.19 -1.18 12.90
C ARG A 68 1.29 -1.09 13.95
N MET A 69 2.05 0.01 13.97
CA MET A 69 3.05 0.29 15.02
C MET A 69 2.43 0.52 16.39
N ARG A 70 1.18 0.97 16.46
CA ARG A 70 0.40 1.10 17.71
C ARG A 70 -0.19 -0.22 18.22
N GLY A 71 0.09 -1.33 17.53
CA GLY A 71 -0.34 -2.67 17.93
C GLY A 71 -1.71 -3.11 17.37
N LYS A 72 -2.36 -2.29 16.54
CA LYS A 72 -3.64 -2.66 15.94
C LYS A 72 -3.52 -3.75 14.90
N SER A 73 -4.58 -4.53 14.74
CA SER A 73 -4.72 -5.44 13.59
C SER A 73 -5.15 -4.64 12.37
N VAL A 74 -4.17 -4.32 11.51
CA VAL A 74 -4.38 -3.46 10.34
C VAL A 74 -4.64 -4.27 9.08
N LEU A 75 -5.79 -4.03 8.45
CA LEU A 75 -6.12 -4.48 7.09
C LEU A 75 -6.21 -3.28 6.15
N TRP A 76 -5.28 -3.20 5.20
CA TRP A 76 -5.37 -2.29 4.07
C TRP A 76 -5.80 -3.09 2.85
N GLN A 77 -7.07 -3.03 2.50
CA GLN A 77 -7.67 -3.90 1.47
C GLN A 77 -7.47 -3.30 0.07
N PRO A 78 -6.66 -3.93 -0.80
CA PRO A 78 -6.53 -3.52 -2.19
C PRO A 78 -7.70 -4.04 -3.04
N GLY A 79 -7.86 -3.44 -4.22
CA GLY A 79 -8.82 -3.85 -5.26
C GLY A 79 -8.60 -3.04 -6.54
N MET A 80 -9.30 -3.41 -7.62
CA MET A 80 -9.36 -2.65 -8.87
C MET A 80 -10.81 -2.50 -9.30
N ASP A 81 -11.14 -1.40 -9.96
CA ASP A 81 -12.49 -1.13 -10.45
C ASP A 81 -12.54 -1.37 -11.96
N HIS A 82 -13.43 -2.27 -12.39
CA HIS A 82 -13.72 -2.53 -13.79
C HIS A 82 -14.10 -1.28 -14.61
N ALA A 83 -14.51 -0.19 -13.94
CA ALA A 83 -14.68 1.14 -14.50
C ALA A 83 -15.69 1.26 -15.67
N GLY A 84 -16.51 0.23 -15.90
CA GLY A 84 -17.63 0.20 -16.84
C GLY A 84 -17.41 0.99 -18.14
N ILE A 85 -18.15 2.10 -18.28
CA ILE A 85 -18.12 3.00 -19.46
C ILE A 85 -16.71 3.56 -19.72
N ALA A 86 -15.93 3.85 -18.67
CA ALA A 86 -14.60 4.41 -18.84
C ALA A 86 -13.65 3.40 -19.51
N THR A 87 -13.76 2.11 -19.17
CA THR A 87 -13.00 1.04 -19.84
C THR A 87 -13.44 0.88 -21.29
N GLN A 88 -14.74 0.94 -21.57
CA GLN A 88 -15.27 0.83 -22.93
C GLN A 88 -14.81 1.95 -23.88
N MET A 89 -14.43 3.12 -23.36
CA MET A 89 -13.96 4.25 -24.15
C MET A 89 -12.44 4.26 -24.40
N VAL A 90 -11.69 3.41 -23.71
CA VAL A 90 -10.22 3.33 -23.78
C VAL A 90 -9.74 2.13 -24.62
N VAL A 91 -10.60 1.12 -24.81
CA VAL A 91 -10.34 -0.06 -25.67
C VAL A 91 -10.50 0.27 -27.15
#